data_AF-A0A1J3FNY9-F1
#
_entry.id   AF-A0A1J3FNY9-F1
#
_cell.length_a   1.000
_cell.length_b   1.000
_cell.length_c   1.000
_cell.angle_alpha   90.00
_cell.angle_beta   90.00
_cell.angle_gamma   90.00
#
_symmetry.space_group_name_H-M   'P 1'
#
loop_
_entity.id
_entity.type
_entity.pdbx_description
1 polymer ?
#
loop_
_entity_poly.entity_id
_entity_poly.type
_entity_poly.pdbx_seq_one_letter_code
_entity_poly.pdbx_strand_id
1 'polypeptide(L)'
;PRVMNMSVLTIERQPWKGKNQFGIPYPSYFHPHTSAEMVTWQDKMRRVERRHLFSFVGGPRKGLEKAAIRDELIRQCADSSRCELLKCESGGSRCHDPMTVLGVMARSRFCLQAPGDSFTRRSTFDAILAGCIPVFFSPHTMYTQYKWYVPDDRRSYSVFMDEKNNTQIEQELLKISESEVVQMRETVIGLIPRLTYAHPNATNYELPDAVDVALEALAKQVRDKVV
;
A
#
# COMPACT_ATOMS: atom_id res chain seq x y z
N PRO A 1 29.30 -16.01 -5.27
CA PRO A 1 28.87 -16.14 -6.68
C PRO A 1 28.63 -14.77 -7.32
N ARG A 2 28.95 -14.58 -8.61
CA ARG A 2 28.84 -13.27 -9.31
C ARG A 2 27.45 -12.63 -9.22
N VAL A 3 26.40 -13.45 -9.13
CA VAL A 3 24.99 -13.00 -8.96
C VAL A 3 24.78 -12.13 -7.71
N MET A 4 25.59 -12.29 -6.65
CA MET A 4 25.48 -11.47 -5.43
C MET A 4 25.95 -10.02 -5.65
N ASN A 5 26.67 -9.74 -6.74
CA ASN A 5 27.10 -8.39 -7.11
C ASN A 5 26.08 -7.66 -7.99
N MET A 6 25.02 -8.34 -8.45
CA MET A 6 23.96 -7.74 -9.25
C MET A 6 22.91 -7.08 -8.35
N SER A 7 22.39 -5.93 -8.76
CA SER A 7 21.16 -5.38 -8.18
C SER A 7 19.95 -6.12 -8.76
N VAL A 8 19.05 -6.59 -7.89
CA VAL A 8 17.84 -7.35 -8.26
C VAL A 8 16.61 -6.53 -7.88
N LEU A 9 15.83 -6.13 -8.88
CA LEU A 9 14.49 -5.58 -8.66
C LEU A 9 13.52 -6.74 -8.46
N THR A 10 12.76 -6.72 -7.38
CA THR A 10 11.78 -7.75 -7.03
C THR A 10 10.57 -7.10 -6.38
N ILE A 11 9.40 -7.71 -6.51
CA ILE A 11 8.19 -7.22 -5.87
C ILE A 11 8.32 -7.26 -4.34
N GLU A 12 8.91 -8.33 -3.82
CA GLU A 12 9.19 -8.48 -2.39
C GLU A 12 10.64 -8.92 -2.20
N ARG A 13 11.40 -8.13 -1.43
CA ARG A 13 12.78 -8.45 -1.06
C ARG A 13 12.79 -9.38 0.15
N GLN A 14 13.77 -10.29 0.19
CA GLN A 14 14.06 -11.08 1.39
C GLN A 14 14.69 -10.15 2.46
N PRO A 15 14.01 -9.87 3.60
CA PRO A 15 14.42 -8.77 4.48
C PRO A 15 15.80 -8.94 5.14
N TRP A 16 16.24 -10.17 5.35
CA TRP A 16 17.41 -10.53 6.16
C TRP A 16 18.68 -10.81 5.34
N LYS A 17 18.53 -11.43 4.18
CA LYS A 17 19.61 -11.94 3.31
C LYS A 17 19.61 -11.30 1.92
N GLY A 18 18.52 -10.63 1.52
CA GLY A 18 18.41 -9.93 0.24
C GLY A 18 19.05 -8.54 0.27
N LYS A 19 20.36 -8.44 0.52
CA LYS A 19 21.07 -7.14 0.56
C LYS A 19 21.16 -6.47 -0.82
N ASN A 20 21.17 -7.25 -1.88
CA ASN A 20 21.22 -6.80 -3.26
C ASN A 20 19.84 -6.77 -3.94
N GLN A 21 18.77 -7.02 -3.19
CA GLN A 21 17.40 -7.00 -3.68
C GLN A 21 16.72 -5.68 -3.29
N PHE A 22 15.90 -5.14 -4.18
CA PHE A 22 15.17 -3.89 -3.97
C PHE A 22 13.71 -4.08 -4.35
N GLY A 23 12.81 -3.65 -3.47
CA GLY A 23 11.37 -3.77 -3.67
C GLY A 23 10.87 -2.79 -4.72
N ILE A 24 10.15 -3.26 -5.73
CA ILE A 24 9.35 -2.43 -6.66
C ILE A 24 7.86 -2.63 -6.36
N PRO A 25 7.02 -1.60 -6.48
CA PRO A 25 5.60 -1.70 -6.12
C PRO A 25 4.88 -2.80 -6.92
N TYR A 26 3.87 -3.43 -6.31
CA TYR A 26 2.98 -4.30 -7.08
C TYR A 26 2.22 -3.46 -8.12
N PRO A 27 2.07 -3.93 -9.37
CA PRO A 27 1.13 -3.33 -10.32
C PRO A 27 -0.28 -3.32 -9.71
N SER A 28 -0.88 -2.13 -9.64
CA SER A 28 -2.20 -1.88 -9.06
C SER A 28 -3.26 -1.75 -10.16
N TYR A 29 -4.50 -1.41 -9.78
CA TYR A 29 -5.64 -1.39 -10.71
C TYR A 29 -5.69 -0.20 -11.69
N PHE A 30 -4.79 0.77 -11.59
CA PHE A 30 -4.80 1.99 -12.42
C PHE A 30 -3.43 2.24 -13.04
N HIS A 31 -3.42 2.43 -14.36
CA HIS A 31 -2.24 2.71 -15.17
C HIS A 31 -2.58 3.85 -16.14
N PRO A 32 -2.21 5.11 -15.86
CA PRO A 32 -2.58 6.26 -16.67
C PRO A 32 -1.85 6.25 -18.03
N HIS A 33 -2.52 6.74 -19.06
CA HIS A 33 -1.92 7.02 -20.37
C HIS A 33 -1.28 8.41 -20.44
N THR A 34 -1.70 9.35 -19.58
CA THR A 34 -1.23 10.74 -19.59
C THR A 34 -1.06 11.28 -18.17
N SER A 35 -0.24 12.32 -17.99
CA SER A 35 -0.14 12.99 -16.69
C SER A 35 -1.46 13.63 -16.24
N ALA A 36 -2.30 14.07 -17.19
CA ALA A 36 -3.61 14.64 -16.89
C ALA A 36 -4.56 13.60 -16.25
N GLU A 37 -4.54 12.35 -16.69
CA GLU A 37 -5.31 11.27 -16.07
C GLU A 37 -4.86 10.99 -14.63
N MET A 38 -3.54 10.99 -14.39
CA MET A 38 -2.98 10.84 -13.04
C MET A 38 -3.43 11.98 -12.12
N VAL A 39 -3.30 13.24 -12.56
CA VAL A 39 -3.76 14.40 -11.79
C VAL A 39 -5.27 14.34 -11.53
N THR A 40 -6.06 13.98 -12.55
CA THR A 40 -7.51 13.80 -12.40
C THR A 40 -7.84 12.73 -11.35
N TRP A 41 -7.07 11.64 -11.31
CA TRP A 41 -7.23 10.59 -10.32
C TRP A 41 -6.88 11.07 -8.90
N GLN A 42 -5.75 11.74 -8.72
CA GLN A 42 -5.37 12.32 -7.42
C GLN A 42 -6.44 13.28 -6.90
N ASP A 43 -6.92 14.17 -7.77
CA ASP A 43 -7.96 15.15 -7.46
C ASP A 43 -9.30 14.49 -7.09
N LYS A 44 -9.65 13.40 -7.76
CA LYS A 44 -10.78 12.55 -7.36
C LYS A 44 -10.55 12.01 -5.95
N MET A 45 -9.39 11.43 -5.66
CA MET A 45 -9.09 10.85 -4.35
C MET A 45 -9.09 11.87 -3.20
N ARG A 46 -8.75 13.14 -3.48
CA ARG A 46 -8.85 14.26 -2.53
C ARG A 46 -10.30 14.60 -2.19
N ARG A 47 -11.20 14.54 -3.17
CA ARG A 47 -12.60 14.98 -3.04
C ARG A 47 -13.57 13.90 -2.57
N VAL A 48 -13.20 12.61 -2.68
CA VAL A 48 -14.08 11.51 -2.26
C VAL A 48 -14.39 11.61 -0.76
N GLU A 49 -15.68 11.53 -0.43
CA GLU A 49 -16.15 11.45 0.95
C GLU A 49 -15.79 10.10 1.59
N ARG A 50 -15.22 10.16 2.80
CA ARG A 50 -14.74 8.98 3.54
C ARG A 50 -15.57 8.74 4.78
N ARG A 51 -16.72 8.08 4.56
CA ARG A 51 -17.72 7.78 5.60
C ARG A 51 -17.29 6.70 6.59
N HIS A 52 -16.38 5.81 6.21
CA HIS A 52 -15.89 4.74 7.09
C HIS A 52 -14.56 5.14 7.74
N LEU A 53 -14.42 4.85 9.03
CA LEU A 53 -13.14 5.06 9.72
C LEU A 53 -12.08 4.15 9.10
N PHE A 54 -12.39 2.87 8.94
CA PHE A 54 -11.45 1.92 8.38
C PHE A 54 -12.14 0.87 7.51
N SER A 55 -11.36 0.14 6.73
CA SER A 55 -11.84 -1.03 5.99
C SER A 55 -10.84 -2.17 6.03
N PHE A 56 -11.37 -3.36 5.83
CA PHE A 56 -10.58 -4.54 5.54
C PHE A 56 -11.10 -5.22 4.27
N VAL A 57 -10.19 -5.45 3.32
CA VAL A 57 -10.46 -6.21 2.10
C VAL A 57 -9.64 -7.49 2.19
N GLY A 58 -10.30 -8.61 2.50
CA GLY A 58 -9.60 -9.86 2.76
C GLY A 58 -10.54 -10.98 3.18
N GLY A 59 -9.97 -12.18 3.30
CA GLY A 59 -10.69 -13.37 3.73
C GLY A 59 -9.86 -14.20 4.72
N PRO A 60 -10.52 -15.14 5.42
CA PRO A 60 -9.87 -16.04 6.37
C PRO A 60 -8.84 -16.93 5.65
N ARG A 61 -7.89 -17.47 6.41
CA ARG A 61 -6.87 -18.39 5.86
C ARG A 61 -6.72 -19.64 6.69
N LYS A 62 -6.33 -20.74 6.05
CA LYS A 62 -5.96 -21.99 6.72
C LYS A 62 -4.46 -21.95 7.04
N GLY A 63 -4.07 -22.16 8.31
CA GLY A 63 -2.68 -22.18 8.78
C GLY A 63 -2.46 -21.34 10.05
N LEU A 64 -1.88 -21.94 11.10
CA LEU A 64 -2.04 -21.55 12.52
C LEU A 64 -1.68 -20.09 12.88
N GLU A 65 -0.49 -19.60 12.55
CA GLU A 65 -0.05 -18.27 13.07
C GLU A 65 -0.46 -17.10 12.16
N LYS A 66 -0.33 -17.26 10.83
CA LYS A 66 -0.62 -16.18 9.86
C LYS A 66 -2.12 -15.98 9.61
N ALA A 67 -2.96 -16.95 9.99
CA ALA A 67 -4.42 -16.79 9.97
C ALA A 67 -4.93 -15.94 11.13
N ALA A 68 -4.29 -16.04 12.30
CA ALA A 68 -4.79 -15.43 13.54
C ALA A 68 -5.01 -13.92 13.43
N ILE A 69 -4.05 -13.18 12.87
CA ILE A 69 -4.20 -11.73 12.70
C ILE A 69 -5.34 -11.38 11.76
N ARG A 70 -5.51 -12.11 10.64
CA ARG A 70 -6.56 -11.83 9.66
C ARG A 70 -7.94 -12.13 10.22
N ASP A 71 -8.07 -13.23 10.94
CA ASP A 71 -9.33 -13.60 11.58
C ASP A 71 -9.71 -12.55 12.63
N GLU A 72 -8.74 -12.03 13.37
CA GLU A 72 -8.94 -10.92 14.31
C GLU A 72 -9.31 -9.60 13.62
N LEU A 73 -8.67 -9.25 12.50
CA LEU A 73 -9.06 -8.08 11.70
C LEU A 73 -10.49 -8.20 11.17
N ILE A 74 -10.87 -9.39 10.68
CA ILE A 74 -12.21 -9.68 10.19
C ILE A 74 -13.23 -9.54 11.31
N ARG A 75 -12.92 -10.10 12.49
CA ARG A 75 -13.79 -10.05 13.68
C ARG A 75 -14.00 -8.60 14.14
N GLN A 76 -12.93 -7.86 14.42
CA GLN A 76 -13.03 -6.46 14.85
C GLN A 76 -13.74 -5.57 13.83
N CYS A 77 -13.50 -5.79 12.53
CA CYS A 77 -14.18 -5.03 11.49
C CYS A 77 -15.67 -5.39 11.39
N ALA A 78 -16.03 -6.68 11.51
CA ALA A 78 -17.43 -7.12 11.52
C ALA A 78 -18.21 -6.62 12.75
N ASP A 79 -17.52 -6.47 13.90
CA ASP A 79 -18.09 -5.98 15.15
C ASP A 79 -18.19 -4.45 15.22
N SER A 80 -17.62 -3.72 14.25
CA SER A 80 -17.60 -2.24 14.20
C SER A 80 -18.55 -1.67 13.16
N SER A 81 -19.43 -0.75 13.57
CA SER A 81 -20.27 0.01 12.64
C SER A 81 -19.49 1.04 11.80
N ARG A 82 -18.22 1.27 12.11
CA ARG A 82 -17.34 2.23 11.44
C ARG A 82 -16.34 1.58 10.50
N CYS A 83 -16.37 0.24 10.41
CA CYS A 83 -15.59 -0.52 9.46
C CYS A 83 -16.41 -0.92 8.23
N GLU A 84 -15.81 -0.81 7.03
CA GLU A 84 -16.36 -1.45 5.82
C GLU A 84 -15.58 -2.75 5.54
N LEU A 85 -16.25 -3.90 5.70
CA LEU A 85 -15.66 -5.22 5.47
C LEU A 85 -16.01 -5.75 4.08
N LEU A 86 -15.00 -5.99 3.25
CA LEU A 86 -15.14 -6.73 1.99
C LEU A 86 -14.53 -8.12 2.14
N LYS A 87 -15.38 -9.11 2.47
CA LYS A 87 -14.96 -10.51 2.61
C LYS A 87 -14.64 -11.15 1.27
N CYS A 88 -13.41 -11.66 1.13
CA CYS A 88 -12.94 -12.39 -0.04
C CYS A 88 -13.07 -13.90 0.21
N GLU A 89 -14.22 -14.47 -0.13
CA GLU A 89 -14.52 -15.91 0.04
C GLU A 89 -14.38 -16.68 -1.28
N SER A 90 -14.04 -17.97 -1.19
CA SER A 90 -13.95 -18.86 -2.35
C SER A 90 -15.31 -19.00 -3.03
N GLY A 91 -15.45 -18.44 -4.24
CA GLY A 91 -16.69 -18.49 -5.04
C GLY A 91 -17.35 -17.14 -5.32
N GLY A 92 -16.91 -16.05 -4.66
CA GLY A 92 -17.44 -14.70 -4.87
C GLY A 92 -16.38 -13.73 -5.41
N SER A 93 -16.53 -13.32 -6.68
CA SER A 93 -15.55 -12.53 -7.47
C SER A 93 -15.34 -11.06 -7.06
N ARG A 94 -15.94 -10.59 -5.96
CA ARG A 94 -15.94 -9.15 -5.60
C ARG A 94 -14.56 -8.59 -5.27
N CYS A 95 -13.65 -9.41 -4.75
CA CYS A 95 -12.26 -8.99 -4.51
C CYS A 95 -11.37 -9.04 -5.76
N HIS A 96 -11.90 -9.56 -6.87
CA HIS A 96 -11.27 -9.48 -8.18
C HIS A 96 -11.78 -8.30 -8.99
N ASP A 97 -12.93 -7.74 -8.64
CA ASP A 97 -13.49 -6.53 -9.26
C ASP A 97 -12.76 -5.26 -8.77
N PRO A 98 -12.02 -4.56 -9.65
CA PRO A 98 -11.28 -3.35 -9.29
C PRO A 98 -12.17 -2.26 -8.68
N MET A 99 -13.37 -2.07 -9.24
CA MET A 99 -14.27 -0.98 -8.86
C MET A 99 -14.83 -1.18 -7.46
N THR A 100 -15.16 -2.41 -7.10
CA THR A 100 -15.61 -2.77 -5.76
C THR A 100 -14.48 -2.56 -4.73
N VAL A 101 -13.28 -3.07 -5.01
CA VAL A 101 -12.14 -2.96 -4.09
C VAL A 101 -11.73 -1.51 -3.88
N LEU A 102 -11.49 -0.77 -4.97
CA LEU A 102 -11.12 0.64 -4.89
C LEU A 102 -12.24 1.49 -4.30
N GLY A 103 -13.50 1.14 -4.55
CA GLY A 103 -14.65 1.84 -3.96
C GLY A 103 -14.69 1.76 -2.43
N VAL A 104 -14.47 0.58 -1.86
CA VAL A 104 -14.38 0.39 -0.39
C VAL A 104 -13.21 1.18 0.18
N MET A 105 -12.03 1.07 -0.44
CA MET A 105 -10.83 1.76 0.02
C MET A 105 -10.97 3.30 -0.09
N ALA A 106 -11.55 3.80 -1.18
CA ALA A 106 -11.71 5.23 -1.41
C ALA A 106 -12.71 5.89 -0.45
N ARG A 107 -13.67 5.14 0.10
CA ARG A 107 -14.62 5.65 1.12
C ARG A 107 -14.15 5.44 2.56
N SER A 108 -12.96 4.88 2.75
CA SER A 108 -12.37 4.62 4.06
C SER A 108 -11.25 5.61 4.35
N ARG A 109 -11.09 6.00 5.63
CA ARG A 109 -9.95 6.83 6.03
C ARG A 109 -8.67 6.01 6.14
N PHE A 110 -8.78 4.82 6.73
CA PHE A 110 -7.69 3.87 6.95
C PHE A 110 -7.98 2.53 6.29
N CYS A 111 -6.96 1.86 5.78
CA CYS A 111 -7.10 0.55 5.14
C CYS A 111 -6.15 -0.45 5.80
N LEU A 112 -6.72 -1.50 6.39
CA LEU A 112 -5.93 -2.50 7.11
C LEU A 112 -5.18 -3.41 6.14
N GLN A 113 -3.84 -3.44 6.24
CA GLN A 113 -2.96 -4.19 5.35
C GLN A 113 -2.21 -5.29 6.12
N ALA A 114 -2.94 -6.35 6.46
CA ALA A 114 -2.35 -7.52 7.10
C ALA A 114 -1.44 -8.32 6.16
N PRO A 115 -0.33 -8.87 6.67
CA PRO A 115 0.48 -9.82 5.93
C PRO A 115 -0.33 -11.08 5.55
N GLY A 116 0.21 -11.87 4.63
CA GLY A 116 -0.33 -13.18 4.26
C GLY A 116 0.78 -14.19 4.07
N ASP A 117 0.84 -14.84 2.90
CA ASP A 117 1.93 -15.79 2.60
C ASP A 117 3.27 -15.04 2.59
N SER A 118 3.25 -13.85 2.00
CA SER A 118 4.27 -12.81 1.95
C SER A 118 3.97 -11.64 2.91
N PHE A 119 4.93 -10.74 3.11
CA PHE A 119 4.77 -9.55 3.97
C PHE A 119 3.92 -8.45 3.33
N THR A 120 4.03 -8.28 2.01
CA THR A 120 3.33 -7.26 1.23
C THR A 120 2.34 -7.90 0.27
N ARG A 121 1.31 -7.13 -0.11
CA ARG A 121 0.26 -7.52 -1.05
C ARG A 121 -0.04 -6.37 -2.00
N ARG A 122 -0.58 -6.68 -3.18
CA ARG A 122 -1.12 -5.67 -4.10
C ARG A 122 -2.10 -4.71 -3.43
N SER A 123 -2.92 -5.20 -2.49
CA SER A 123 -3.88 -4.39 -1.73
C SER A 123 -3.26 -3.19 -1.01
N THR A 124 -1.97 -3.26 -0.66
CA THR A 124 -1.25 -2.12 -0.05
C THR A 124 -1.13 -0.96 -1.03
N PHE A 125 -0.84 -1.25 -2.29
CA PHE A 125 -0.73 -0.26 -3.35
C PHE A 125 -2.11 0.18 -3.84
N ASP A 126 -3.10 -0.72 -3.85
CA ASP A 126 -4.49 -0.36 -4.14
C ASP A 126 -5.05 0.62 -3.08
N ALA A 127 -4.67 0.47 -1.81
CA ALA A 127 -5.06 1.40 -0.75
C ALA A 127 -4.46 2.79 -0.95
N ILE A 128 -3.17 2.87 -1.29
CA ILE A 128 -2.49 4.14 -1.61
C ILE A 128 -3.13 4.78 -2.85
N LEU A 129 -3.36 3.99 -3.90
CA LEU A 129 -4.05 4.42 -5.11
C LEU A 129 -5.43 5.00 -4.80
N ALA A 130 -6.15 4.44 -3.83
CA ALA A 130 -7.45 4.93 -3.39
C ALA A 130 -7.38 6.12 -2.39
N GLY A 131 -6.20 6.66 -2.10
CA GLY A 131 -6.00 7.70 -1.10
C GLY A 131 -6.34 7.26 0.34
N CYS A 132 -6.38 5.96 0.59
CA CYS A 132 -6.67 5.36 1.88
C CYS A 132 -5.38 5.16 2.66
N ILE A 133 -5.31 5.67 3.89
CA ILE A 133 -4.07 5.60 4.69
C ILE A 133 -3.83 4.15 5.10
N PRO A 134 -2.73 3.50 4.67
CA PRO A 134 -2.47 2.12 5.01
C PRO A 134 -2.14 1.97 6.50
N VAL A 135 -2.72 0.93 7.10
CA VAL A 135 -2.39 0.45 8.45
C VAL A 135 -1.61 -0.84 8.33
N PHE A 136 -0.34 -0.82 8.73
CA PHE A 136 0.57 -1.94 8.60
C PHE A 136 0.72 -2.70 9.91
N PHE A 137 0.82 -4.03 9.80
CA PHE A 137 1.03 -4.95 10.93
C PHE A 137 2.40 -5.63 10.88
N SER A 138 3.25 -5.23 9.93
CA SER A 138 4.65 -5.65 9.85
C SER A 138 5.48 -4.53 9.23
N PRO A 139 6.68 -4.24 9.76
CA PRO A 139 7.57 -3.26 9.13
C PRO A 139 8.03 -3.73 7.74
N HIS A 140 7.95 -5.03 7.48
CA HIS A 140 8.30 -5.64 6.22
C HIS A 140 7.23 -5.47 5.14
N THR A 141 6.04 -4.96 5.47
CA THR A 141 5.01 -4.66 4.46
C THR A 141 5.37 -3.44 3.60
N MET A 142 6.12 -2.47 4.15
CA MET A 142 6.49 -1.25 3.43
C MET A 142 7.91 -0.76 3.74
N TYR A 143 8.21 -0.52 5.01
CA TYR A 143 9.39 0.25 5.44
C TYR A 143 10.73 -0.39 5.09
N THR A 144 10.81 -1.72 5.03
CA THR A 144 12.06 -2.41 4.67
C THR A 144 12.15 -2.81 3.19
N GLN A 145 11.11 -2.54 2.40
CA GLN A 145 10.96 -3.03 1.03
C GLN A 145 11.03 -1.89 0.00
N TYR A 146 10.31 -0.78 0.21
CA TYR A 146 10.05 0.22 -0.83
C TYR A 146 10.62 1.61 -0.51
N LYS A 147 11.78 1.67 0.14
CA LYS A 147 12.41 2.94 0.58
C LYS A 147 12.64 3.96 -0.53
N TRP A 148 12.77 3.53 -1.79
CA TRP A 148 12.94 4.45 -2.91
C TRP A 148 11.66 5.22 -3.26
N TYR A 149 10.51 4.71 -2.83
CA TYR A 149 9.20 5.16 -3.27
C TYR A 149 8.45 5.96 -2.22
N VAL A 150 8.85 5.87 -0.95
CA VAL A 150 8.12 6.46 0.18
C VAL A 150 9.04 7.35 1.02
N PRO A 151 8.51 8.33 1.76
CA PRO A 151 9.29 9.18 2.66
C PRO A 151 9.89 8.37 3.80
N ASP A 152 11.00 8.84 4.36
CA ASP A 152 11.62 8.22 5.54
C ASP A 152 10.73 8.35 6.80
N ASP A 153 9.96 9.44 6.91
CA ASP A 153 8.96 9.60 7.95
C ASP A 153 7.75 8.71 7.67
N ARG A 154 7.73 7.54 8.33
CA ARG A 154 6.67 6.53 8.23
C ARG A 154 5.31 7.05 8.68
N ARG A 155 5.30 7.96 9.68
CA ARG A 155 4.06 8.50 10.24
C ARG A 155 3.39 9.47 9.29
N SER A 156 4.14 10.06 8.35
CA SER A 156 3.59 10.96 7.35
C SER A 156 2.63 10.31 6.36
N TYR A 157 2.61 8.96 6.24
CA TYR A 157 1.79 8.28 5.22
C TYR A 157 1.14 6.97 5.69
N SER A 158 1.39 6.52 6.92
CA SER A 158 0.89 5.23 7.38
C SER A 158 0.75 5.14 8.90
N VAL A 159 -0.09 4.21 9.35
CA VAL A 159 -0.19 3.82 10.76
C VAL A 159 0.47 2.46 10.92
N PHE A 160 1.25 2.27 11.98
CA PHE A 160 1.83 0.97 12.32
C PHE A 160 1.19 0.42 13.59
N MET A 161 0.71 -0.83 13.51
CA MET A 161 0.15 -1.57 14.64
C MET A 161 1.01 -2.81 14.91
N ASP A 162 1.48 -2.95 16.15
CA ASP A 162 2.18 -4.12 16.63
C ASP A 162 1.21 -5.13 17.28
N GLU A 163 1.74 -6.21 17.84
CA GLU A 163 0.93 -7.25 18.49
C GLU A 163 0.14 -6.76 19.72
N LYS A 164 0.52 -5.62 20.32
CA LYS A 164 -0.15 -5.11 21.51
C LYS A 164 -1.38 -4.30 21.16
N ASN A 165 -1.29 -3.50 20.11
CA ASN A 165 -2.33 -2.53 19.75
C ASN A 165 -3.25 -3.02 18.60
N ASN A 166 -2.92 -4.14 17.95
CA ASN A 166 -3.77 -4.74 16.91
C ASN A 166 -5.09 -5.34 17.42
N THR A 167 -5.31 -5.40 18.74
CA THR A 167 -6.55 -5.90 19.38
C THR A 167 -7.62 -4.81 19.57
N GLN A 168 -7.26 -3.53 19.39
CA GLN A 168 -8.11 -2.36 19.63
C GLN A 168 -8.05 -1.38 18.45
N ILE A 169 -8.20 -1.88 17.22
CA ILE A 169 -7.93 -1.12 15.98
C ILE A 169 -8.72 0.19 15.91
N GLU A 170 -10.03 0.14 16.16
CA GLU A 170 -10.88 1.32 16.09
C GLU A 170 -10.42 2.39 17.11
N GLN A 171 -10.10 1.98 18.33
CA GLN A 171 -9.70 2.89 19.41
C GLN A 171 -8.34 3.53 19.11
N GLU A 172 -7.39 2.77 18.55
CA GLU A 172 -6.09 3.32 18.13
C GLU A 172 -6.24 4.31 16.98
N LEU A 173 -7.06 4.00 15.97
CA LEU A 173 -7.29 4.90 14.84
C LEU A 173 -8.03 6.17 15.23
N LEU A 174 -8.89 6.11 16.26
CA LEU A 174 -9.59 7.27 16.82
C LEU A 174 -8.68 8.26 17.55
N LYS A 175 -7.48 7.83 17.98
CA LYS A 175 -6.52 8.72 18.65
C LYS A 175 -5.84 9.68 17.66
N ILE A 176 -5.88 9.38 16.37
CA ILE A 176 -5.26 10.21 15.33
C ILE A 176 -6.20 11.37 15.02
N SER A 177 -5.71 12.60 15.17
CA SER A 177 -6.53 13.79 14.96
C SER A 177 -6.94 13.93 13.48
N GLU A 178 -8.07 14.58 13.22
CA GLU A 178 -8.52 14.83 11.84
C GLU A 178 -7.48 15.61 11.02
N SER A 179 -6.75 16.55 11.64
CA SER A 179 -5.69 17.30 10.96
C SER A 179 -4.53 16.39 10.55
N GLU A 180 -4.12 15.45 11.41
CA GLU A 180 -3.12 14.44 11.06
C GLU A 180 -3.62 13.54 9.94
N VAL A 181 -4.87 13.08 9.99
CA VAL A 181 -5.48 12.27 8.93
C VAL A 181 -5.47 12.98 7.58
N VAL A 182 -5.79 14.28 7.54
CA VAL A 182 -5.74 15.08 6.30
C VAL A 182 -4.32 15.17 5.76
N GLN A 183 -3.34 15.48 6.62
CA GLN A 183 -1.93 15.58 6.22
C GLN A 183 -1.40 14.24 5.71
N MET A 184 -1.68 13.15 6.43
CA MET A 184 -1.29 11.80 6.01
C MET A 184 -1.87 11.44 4.66
N ARG A 185 -3.14 11.80 4.41
CA ARG A 185 -3.81 11.54 3.14
C ARG A 185 -3.20 12.31 1.98
N GLU A 186 -2.86 13.59 2.17
CA GLU A 186 -2.18 14.35 1.11
C GLU A 186 -0.82 13.74 0.77
N THR A 187 -0.06 13.26 1.77
CA THR A 187 1.16 12.49 1.51
C THR A 187 0.84 11.24 0.71
N VAL A 188 -0.12 10.41 1.13
CA VAL A 188 -0.52 9.17 0.43
C VAL A 188 -0.92 9.44 -1.02
N ILE A 189 -1.75 10.46 -1.27
CA ILE A 189 -2.17 10.85 -2.63
C ILE A 189 -0.97 11.34 -3.45
N GLY A 190 -0.04 12.08 -2.83
CA GLY A 190 1.21 12.51 -3.46
C GLY A 190 2.14 11.36 -3.86
N LEU A 191 2.04 10.19 -3.21
CA LEU A 191 2.83 9.00 -3.55
C LEU A 191 2.28 8.23 -4.75
N ILE A 192 1.01 8.45 -5.15
CA ILE A 192 0.35 7.68 -6.22
C ILE A 192 1.19 7.63 -7.51
N PRO A 193 1.70 8.75 -8.07
CA PRO A 193 2.44 8.69 -9.33
C PRO A 193 3.66 7.77 -9.26
N ARG A 194 4.45 7.90 -8.19
CA ARG A 194 5.71 7.18 -7.98
C ARG A 194 5.51 5.69 -7.70
N LEU A 195 4.32 5.29 -7.22
CA LEU A 195 3.96 3.91 -6.91
C LEU A 195 3.11 3.23 -8.00
N THR A 196 2.77 3.97 -9.05
CA THR A 196 1.99 3.49 -10.19
C THR A 196 2.88 3.36 -11.42
N TYR A 197 2.63 2.34 -12.22
CA TYR A 197 3.27 2.19 -13.53
C TYR A 197 2.41 2.92 -14.58
N ALA A 198 3.03 3.72 -15.45
CA ALA A 198 2.32 4.28 -16.59
C ALA A 198 1.86 3.16 -17.55
N HIS A 199 0.81 3.40 -18.32
CA HIS A 199 0.41 2.49 -19.37
C HIS A 199 1.56 2.34 -20.40
N PRO A 200 1.83 1.15 -20.97
CA PRO A 200 2.95 0.96 -21.92
C PRO A 200 2.85 1.83 -23.19
N ASN A 201 1.64 2.26 -23.54
CA ASN A 201 1.36 3.19 -24.64
C ASN A 201 1.10 4.62 -24.14
N ALA A 202 1.65 5.00 -22.99
CA ALA A 202 1.51 6.35 -22.46
C ALA A 202 2.15 7.37 -23.40
N THR A 203 1.50 8.53 -23.51
CA THR A 203 1.99 9.68 -24.30
C THR A 203 1.90 10.91 -23.42
N ASN A 204 2.89 11.80 -23.49
CA ASN A 204 2.94 13.00 -22.65
C ASN A 204 2.82 12.69 -21.14
N TYR A 205 3.67 11.76 -20.66
CA TYR A 205 3.73 11.38 -19.26
C TYR A 205 5.03 11.91 -18.63
N GLU A 206 4.91 12.95 -17.80
CA GLU A 206 6.03 13.69 -17.22
C GLU A 206 6.18 13.49 -15.71
N LEU A 207 5.25 12.77 -15.09
CA LEU A 207 5.32 12.45 -13.67
C LEU A 207 6.18 11.19 -13.49
N PRO A 208 7.18 11.16 -12.58
CA PRO A 208 7.99 9.96 -12.37
C PRO A 208 7.13 8.79 -11.91
N ASP A 209 7.11 7.73 -12.72
CA ASP A 209 6.39 6.49 -12.44
C ASP A 209 7.25 5.50 -11.63
N ALA A 210 6.69 4.32 -11.34
CA ALA A 210 7.38 3.29 -10.58
C ALA A 210 8.70 2.78 -11.22
N VAL A 211 8.79 2.80 -12.55
CA VAL A 211 9.99 2.44 -13.31
C VAL A 211 11.01 3.57 -13.23
N ASP A 212 10.59 4.81 -13.45
CA ASP A 212 11.48 5.99 -13.39
C ASP A 212 12.20 6.06 -12.04
N VAL A 213 11.44 5.91 -10.96
CA VAL A 213 11.99 5.91 -9.59
C VAL A 213 12.98 4.76 -9.37
N ALA A 214 12.71 3.56 -9.91
CA ALA A 214 13.63 2.43 -9.81
C ALA A 214 14.94 2.70 -10.55
N LEU A 215 14.86 3.21 -11.78
CA LEU A 215 16.01 3.47 -12.63
C LEU A 215 16.86 4.62 -12.07
N GLU A 216 16.25 5.68 -11.57
CA GLU A 216 16.95 6.79 -10.92
C GLU A 216 17.73 6.30 -9.69
N ALA A 217 17.08 5.50 -8.84
CA ALA A 217 17.70 4.95 -7.64
C ALA A 217 18.86 3.99 -7.97
N LEU A 218 18.68 3.12 -8.98
CA LEU A 218 19.75 2.25 -9.47
C LEU A 218 20.93 3.04 -10.04
N ALA A 219 20.65 4.06 -10.86
CA ALA A 219 21.69 4.91 -11.44
C ALA A 219 22.48 5.64 -10.36
N LYS A 220 21.81 6.13 -9.31
CA LYS A 220 22.46 6.73 -8.14
C LYS A 220 23.41 5.75 -7.46
N GLN A 221 22.96 4.52 -7.20
CA GLN A 221 23.83 3.50 -6.59
C GLN A 221 25.06 3.15 -7.43
N VAL A 222 24.93 3.12 -8.75
CA VAL A 222 26.06 2.86 -9.63
C VAL A 222 27.07 4.01 -9.53
N ARG A 223 26.59 5.27 -9.57
CA ARG A 223 27.46 6.45 -9.40
C ARG A 223 28.17 6.45 -8.06
N ASP A 224 27.47 6.16 -6.97
CA ASP A 224 28.03 6.13 -5.60
C ASP A 224 29.09 5.03 -5.40
N LYS A 225 29.12 4.00 -6.27
CA LYS A 225 30.13 2.91 -6.23
C LYS A 225 31.35 3.16 -7.11
N VAL A 226 31.28 4.12 -8.02
CA VAL A 226 32.38 4.48 -8.95
C VAL A 226 33.29 5.57 -8.35
N VAL A 227 32.84 6.22 -7.27
CA VAL A 227 33.60 7.19 -6.46
C VAL A 227 34.35 6.49 -5.34
#